data_AF-A0A397TH09-F1
#
_entry.id   AF-A0A397TH09-F1
#
_cell.length_a   1.000
_cell.length_b   1.000
_cell.length_c   1.000
_cell.angle_alpha   90.00
_cell.angle_beta   90.00
_cell.angle_gamma   90.00
#
_symmetry.space_group_name_H-M   'P 1'
#
loop_
_entity.id
_entity.type
_entity.pdbx_description
1 polymer ?
#
loop_
_entity_poly.entity_id
_entity_poly.type
_entity_poly.pdbx_seq_one_letter_code
_entity_poly.pdbx_strand_id
1 'polypeptide(L)'
;MAKFKFNDEDERLIISYMESLGHYHDRFVRISRLMPKYTPKEISNHWRNYLNPKLCKKKPLGYYEKQYVIELAQKYKTSRNQKSIINWKYIIQDLEKQFGNLYSENQIKNFWNSNFRSNTHVDLSL
;
A
#
# COMPACT_ATOMS: atom_id res chain seq x y z
N MET A 1 -22.18 8.94 -3.86
CA MET A 1 -21.50 9.98 -3.07
C MET A 1 -20.29 10.47 -3.85
N ALA A 2 -20.12 11.78 -4.02
CA ALA A 2 -18.94 12.33 -4.68
C ALA A 2 -17.70 12.08 -3.81
N LYS A 3 -16.66 11.48 -4.38
CA LYS A 3 -15.41 11.22 -3.68
C LYS A 3 -14.59 12.51 -3.70
N PHE A 4 -14.47 13.19 -2.56
CA PHE A 4 -13.66 14.40 -2.51
C PHE A 4 -12.20 14.06 -2.79
N LYS A 5 -11.58 14.76 -3.74
CA LYS A 5 -10.14 14.70 -3.94
C LYS A 5 -9.46 15.48 -2.80
N PHE A 6 -8.32 14.98 -2.32
CA PHE A 6 -7.46 15.76 -1.43
C PHE A 6 -6.86 16.92 -2.24
N ASN A 7 -6.98 18.14 -1.72
CA ASN A 7 -6.22 19.29 -2.22
C ASN A 7 -4.94 19.47 -1.39
N ASP A 8 -4.06 20.40 -1.80
CA ASP A 8 -2.77 20.62 -1.14
C ASP A 8 -2.91 20.99 0.35
N GLU A 9 -3.98 21.68 0.74
CA GLU A 9 -4.24 22.03 2.13
C GLU A 9 -4.66 20.80 2.95
N ASP A 10 -5.54 19.97 2.39
CA ASP A 10 -5.92 18.69 2.99
C ASP A 10 -4.67 17.81 3.20
N GLU A 11 -3.74 17.79 2.24
CA GLU A 11 -2.49 17.03 2.32
C GLU A 11 -1.55 17.57 3.40
N ARG A 12 -1.36 18.89 3.49
CA ARG A 12 -0.57 19.54 4.54
C ARG A 12 -1.11 19.21 5.94
N LEU A 13 -2.43 19.28 6.11
CA LEU A 13 -3.09 18.93 7.37
C LEU A 13 -2.87 17.45 7.73
N ILE A 14 -3.02 16.53 6.78
CA ILE A 14 -2.80 15.10 7.04
C ILE A 14 -1.35 14.85 7.47
N ILE A 15 -0.37 15.50 6.84
CA ILE A 15 1.04 15.37 7.22
C ILE A 15 1.25 15.87 8.66
N SER A 16 0.78 17.08 8.99
CA SER A 16 0.89 17.66 10.34
C SER A 16 0.22 16.79 11.41
N TYR A 17 -0.98 16.26 11.15
CA TYR A 17 -1.64 15.34 12.08
C TYR A 17 -0.93 14.00 12.20
N MET A 18 -0.27 13.53 11.14
CA MET A 18 0.52 12.30 11.19
C MET A 18 1.82 12.47 11.99
N GLU A 19 2.40 13.66 12.04
CA GLU A 19 3.53 13.96 12.92
C GLU A 19 3.14 13.90 14.40
N SER A 20 1.95 14.42 14.74
CA SER A 20 1.48 14.49 16.13
C SER A 20 0.70 13.25 16.61
N LEU A 21 0.02 12.53 15.72
CA LEU A 21 -0.84 11.38 16.06
C LEU A 21 -0.32 10.05 15.47
N GLY A 22 0.78 10.07 14.74
CA GLY A 22 1.29 8.95 13.94
C GLY A 22 1.57 7.67 14.74
N HIS A 23 1.91 7.82 16.02
CA HIS A 23 2.23 6.73 16.94
C HIS A 23 1.00 5.96 17.44
N TYR A 24 -0.21 6.52 17.31
CA TYR A 24 -1.42 5.81 17.74
C TYR A 24 -1.85 4.74 16.74
N HIS A 25 -2.30 3.58 17.25
CA HIS A 25 -2.86 2.52 16.42
C HIS A 25 -4.11 2.99 15.65
N ASP A 26 -4.95 3.81 16.28
CA ASP A 26 -6.20 4.37 15.73
C ASP A 26 -6.00 5.75 15.08
N ARG A 27 -4.76 6.16 14.77
CA ARG A 27 -4.42 7.49 14.23
C ARG A 27 -5.33 7.96 13.10
N PHE A 28 -5.69 7.10 12.14
CA PHE A 28 -6.53 7.50 11.02
C PHE A 28 -7.99 7.76 11.43
N VAL A 29 -8.47 7.11 12.50
CA VAL A 29 -9.78 7.39 13.11
C VAL A 29 -9.74 8.73 13.84
N ARG A 30 -8.63 9.05 14.51
CA ARG A 30 -8.44 10.36 15.14
C ARG A 30 -8.39 11.47 14.10
N ILE A 31 -7.60 11.29 13.03
CA ILE A 31 -7.48 12.27 11.94
C ILE A 31 -8.82 12.47 11.24
N SER A 32 -9.60 11.42 10.98
CA SER A 32 -10.93 11.59 10.36
C SER A 32 -11.92 12.36 11.23
N ARG A 33 -11.76 12.35 12.57
CA ARG A 33 -12.58 13.18 13.47
C ARG A 33 -12.20 14.66 13.36
N LEU A 34 -10.93 14.96 13.07
CA LEU A 34 -10.43 16.33 12.81
C LEU A 34 -10.73 16.81 11.38
N MET A 35 -10.82 15.88 10.44
CA MET A 35 -11.11 16.12 9.02
C MET A 35 -12.36 15.33 8.60
N PRO A 36 -13.56 15.70 9.08
CA PRO A 36 -14.79 14.89 8.91
C PRO A 36 -15.25 14.75 7.45
N LYS A 37 -14.68 15.54 6.54
CA LYS A 37 -14.82 15.40 5.08
C LYS A 37 -14.29 14.06 4.55
N TYR A 38 -13.37 13.39 5.28
CA TYR A 38 -12.71 12.17 4.84
C TYR A 38 -12.87 11.03 5.82
N THR A 39 -13.10 9.83 5.28
CA THR A 39 -13.12 8.60 6.07
C THR A 39 -11.71 8.20 6.52
N PRO A 40 -11.56 7.43 7.62
CA PRO A 40 -10.27 6.84 7.99
C PRO A 40 -9.64 6.04 6.83
N LYS A 41 -10.48 5.40 6.01
CA LYS A 41 -10.02 4.59 4.88
C LYS A 41 -9.38 5.46 3.80
N GLU A 42 -9.99 6.58 3.44
CA GLU A 42 -9.45 7.52 2.45
C GLU A 42 -8.11 8.12 2.92
N ILE A 43 -8.06 8.63 4.16
CA ILE A 43 -6.83 9.19 4.73
C ILE A 43 -5.72 8.13 4.76
N SER A 44 -6.03 6.92 5.24
CA SER A 44 -5.03 5.86 5.32
C SER A 44 -4.53 5.39 3.95
N ASN A 45 -5.40 5.36 2.94
CA ASN A 45 -5.01 5.02 1.58
C ASN A 45 -4.13 6.13 0.98
N HIS A 46 -4.48 7.40 1.20
CA HIS A 46 -3.70 8.53 0.69
C HIS A 46 -2.32 8.60 1.32
N TRP A 47 -2.24 8.41 2.65
CA TRP A 47 -0.99 8.36 3.39
C TRP A 47 -0.04 7.27 2.89
N ARG A 48 -0.54 6.02 2.77
CA ARG A 48 0.29 4.86 2.36
C ARG A 48 0.79 4.94 0.92
N ASN A 49 0.18 5.77 0.08
CA ASN A 49 0.49 5.82 -1.34
C ASN A 49 1.19 7.10 -1.79
N TYR A 50 0.95 8.23 -1.11
CA TYR A 50 1.37 9.54 -1.62
C TYR A 50 2.05 10.41 -0.56
N LEU A 51 1.52 10.47 0.67
CA LEU A 51 1.94 11.49 1.63
C LEU A 51 3.07 11.07 2.57
N ASN A 52 3.19 9.78 2.89
CA ASN A 52 4.21 9.35 3.84
C ASN A 52 5.62 9.73 3.35
N PRO A 53 6.37 10.59 4.08
CA PRO A 53 7.65 11.11 3.62
C PRO A 53 8.72 10.02 3.48
N LYS A 54 8.53 8.87 4.14
CA LYS A 54 9.43 7.70 4.02
C LYS A 54 9.27 6.94 2.71
N LEU A 55 8.26 7.26 1.89
CA LEU A 55 8.01 6.54 0.64
C LEU A 55 9.13 6.73 -0.39
N CYS A 56 9.61 5.62 -0.93
CA CYS A 56 10.52 5.57 -2.06
C CYS A 56 9.76 5.82 -3.37
N LYS A 57 9.47 7.09 -3.67
CA LYS A 57 8.57 7.51 -4.77
C LYS A 57 9.16 7.34 -6.17
N LYS A 58 10.47 7.52 -6.32
CA LYS A 58 11.14 7.61 -7.64
C LYS A 58 11.76 6.30 -8.13
N LYS A 59 11.97 5.34 -7.22
CA LYS A 59 12.68 4.10 -7.53
C LYS A 59 11.65 3.02 -7.92
N PRO A 60 11.76 2.42 -9.12
CA PRO A 60 11.00 1.21 -9.41
C PRO A 60 11.49 0.06 -8.52
N LEU A 61 10.70 -1.02 -8.43
CA LEU A 61 11.18 -2.24 -7.79
C LEU A 61 12.34 -2.83 -8.60
N GLY A 62 13.47 -3.07 -7.95
CA GLY A 62 14.61 -3.79 -8.49
C GLY A 62 14.31 -5.28 -8.67
N TYR A 63 15.20 -6.00 -9.36
CA TYR A 63 15.03 -7.42 -9.65
C TYR A 63 14.84 -8.27 -8.37
N TYR A 64 15.73 -8.14 -7.40
CA TYR A 64 15.65 -8.89 -6.14
C TYR A 64 14.43 -8.50 -5.29
N GLU A 65 14.05 -7.22 -5.28
CA GLU A 65 12.85 -6.74 -4.60
C GLU A 65 11.59 -7.36 -5.22
N LYS A 66 11.53 -7.49 -6.55
CA LYS A 66 10.43 -8.15 -7.28
C LYS A 66 10.32 -9.63 -6.94
N GLN A 67 11.44 -10.37 -6.95
CA GLN A 67 11.46 -11.79 -6.59
C GLN A 67 10.97 -11.99 -5.14
N TYR A 68 11.46 -11.17 -4.22
CA TYR A 68 11.05 -11.25 -2.82
C TYR A 68 9.56 -10.96 -2.61
N VAL A 69 8.99 -9.98 -3.34
CA VAL A 69 7.54 -9.73 -3.32
C VAL A 69 6.76 -10.95 -3.81
N ILE A 70 7.23 -11.65 -4.85
CA ILE A 70 6.59 -12.87 -5.36
C ILE A 70 6.62 -13.98 -4.28
N GLU A 71 7.77 -14.22 -3.67
CA GLU A 71 7.96 -15.21 -2.61
C GLU A 71 7.06 -14.94 -1.41
N LEU A 72 7.05 -13.71 -0.89
CA LEU A 72 6.21 -13.34 0.26
C LEU A 72 4.73 -13.46 -0.07
N ALA A 73 4.32 -12.99 -1.25
CA ALA A 73 2.93 -13.06 -1.66
C ALA A 73 2.46 -14.50 -1.88
N GLN A 74 3.33 -15.42 -2.33
CA GLN A 74 3.06 -16.85 -2.39
C GLN A 74 2.97 -17.48 -0.99
N LYS A 75 3.93 -17.17 -0.10
CA LYS A 75 3.97 -17.65 1.29
C LYS A 75 2.73 -17.24 2.08
N TYR A 76 2.26 -16.01 1.90
CA TYR A 76 1.10 -15.47 2.59
C TYR A 76 -0.23 -15.69 1.84
N LYS A 77 -0.28 -16.57 0.82
CA LYS A 77 -1.56 -17.04 0.26
C LYS A 77 -2.27 -17.93 1.27
N THR A 78 -3.14 -17.35 2.09
CA THR A 78 -4.09 -18.14 2.87
C THR A 78 -5.28 -18.50 1.99
N SER A 79 -5.44 -19.79 1.67
CA SER A 79 -6.65 -20.32 1.03
C SER A 79 -7.72 -20.47 2.09
N ARG A 80 -8.63 -19.48 2.19
CA ARG A 80 -9.71 -19.51 3.17
C ARG A 80 -11.10 -19.54 2.57
N ASN A 81 -11.23 -19.69 1.24
CA ASN A 81 -12.46 -19.96 0.44
C ASN A 81 -12.30 -19.39 -0.98
N GLN A 82 -11.53 -20.05 -1.85
CA GLN A 82 -11.31 -19.71 -3.29
C GLN A 82 -10.74 -18.32 -3.63
N LYS A 83 -10.69 -17.38 -2.68
CA LYS A 83 -10.15 -16.02 -2.85
C LYS A 83 -8.96 -15.82 -1.91
N SER A 84 -7.75 -15.89 -2.47
CA SER A 84 -6.51 -15.59 -1.74
C SER A 84 -6.50 -14.11 -1.33
N ILE A 85 -6.52 -13.83 -0.03
CA ILE A 85 -6.39 -12.47 0.50
C ILE A 85 -4.92 -12.23 0.86
N ILE A 86 -4.22 -11.43 0.06
CA ILE A 86 -2.83 -11.06 0.32
C ILE A 86 -2.80 -9.87 1.29
N ASN A 87 -2.09 -10.04 2.40
CA ASN A 87 -1.88 -8.95 3.35
C ASN A 87 -0.69 -8.07 2.92
N TRP A 88 -0.97 -7.07 2.08
CA TRP A 88 0.04 -6.15 1.53
C TRP A 88 0.85 -5.41 2.60
N LYS A 89 0.26 -5.15 3.78
CA LYS A 89 0.97 -4.49 4.88
C LYS A 89 2.21 -5.27 5.30
N TYR A 90 2.09 -6.59 5.48
CA TYR A 90 3.22 -7.42 5.90
C TYR A 90 4.28 -7.53 4.81
N ILE A 91 3.87 -7.63 3.54
CA ILE A 91 4.81 -7.64 2.41
C ILE A 91 5.64 -6.35 2.36
N ILE A 92 4.99 -5.20 2.50
CA ILE A 92 5.66 -3.89 2.47
C ILE A 92 6.63 -3.74 3.66
N GLN A 93 6.23 -4.20 4.86
CA GLN A 93 7.08 -4.16 6.05
C GLN A 93 8.30 -5.06 5.93
N ASP A 94 8.13 -6.29 5.44
CA ASP A 94 9.25 -7.22 5.24
C ASP A 94 10.19 -6.72 4.13
N LEU A 95 9.65 -6.13 3.06
CA LEU A 95 10.44 -5.54 1.97
C LEU A 95 11.25 -4.32 2.45
N GLU A 96 10.64 -3.43 3.25
CA GLU A 96 11.35 -2.29 3.87
C GLU A 96 12.47 -2.79 4.79
N LYS A 97 12.19 -3.80 5.62
CA LYS A 97 13.20 -4.39 6.52
C LYS A 97 14.37 -5.00 5.77
N GLN A 98 14.10 -5.66 4.63
CA GLN A 98 15.12 -6.36 3.85
C GLN A 98 15.95 -5.44 2.95
N PHE A 99 15.34 -4.41 2.34
CA PHE A 99 15.98 -3.58 1.31
C PHE A 99 16.09 -2.09 1.67
N GLY A 100 15.58 -1.68 2.83
CA GLY A 100 15.62 -0.29 3.31
C GLY A 100 14.67 0.67 2.57
N ASN A 101 13.90 0.20 1.59
CA ASN A 101 13.00 1.02 0.80
C ASN A 101 11.54 0.76 1.17
N LEU A 102 10.85 1.81 1.66
CA LEU A 102 9.40 1.76 1.88
C LEU A 102 8.67 2.10 0.58
N TYR A 103 8.09 1.10 -0.06
CA TYR A 103 7.31 1.29 -1.28
C TYR A 103 5.83 1.56 -0.99
N SER A 104 5.17 2.30 -1.90
CA SER A 104 3.73 2.51 -1.81
C SER A 104 2.96 1.21 -2.00
N GLU A 105 1.81 1.10 -1.34
CA GLU A 105 0.94 -0.07 -1.49
C GLU A 105 0.50 -0.27 -2.95
N ASN A 106 0.25 0.82 -3.68
CA ASN A 106 -0.07 0.79 -5.10
C ASN A 106 1.09 0.28 -5.95
N GLN A 107 2.34 0.64 -5.67
CA GLN A 107 3.48 0.16 -6.44
C GLN A 107 3.62 -1.37 -6.34
N ILE A 108 3.49 -1.93 -5.14
CA ILE A 108 3.53 -3.38 -4.92
C ILE A 108 2.34 -4.08 -5.60
N LYS A 109 1.13 -3.55 -5.46
CA LYS A 109 -0.07 -4.10 -6.09
C LYS A 109 -0.02 -4.05 -7.61
N ASN A 110 0.47 -2.96 -8.19
CA ASN A 110 0.60 -2.81 -9.63
C ASN A 110 1.58 -3.84 -10.17
N PHE A 111 2.74 -4.00 -9.53
CA PHE A 111 3.68 -5.06 -9.86
C PHE A 111 3.02 -6.45 -9.81
N TRP A 112 2.35 -6.80 -8.71
CA TRP A 112 1.69 -8.09 -8.59
C TRP A 112 0.62 -8.31 -9.67
N ASN A 113 -0.29 -7.37 -9.86
CA ASN A 113 -1.37 -7.49 -10.83
C ASN A 113 -0.85 -7.62 -12.27
N SER A 114 0.22 -6.90 -12.62
CA SER A 114 0.88 -7.03 -13.92
C SER A 114 1.47 -8.43 -14.12
N ASN A 115 2.09 -9.02 -13.09
CA ASN A 115 2.70 -10.36 -13.18
C ASN A 115 1.66 -11.50 -13.18
N PHE A 116 0.51 -11.33 -12.52
CA PHE A 116 -0.52 -12.38 -12.48
C PHE A 116 -1.46 -12.34 -13.67
N ARG A 117 -1.74 -11.16 -14.24
CA ARG A 117 -2.51 -11.06 -15.50
C ARG A 117 -1.76 -11.67 -16.69
N SER A 118 -0.43 -11.56 -16.71
CA SER A 118 0.41 -12.21 -17.73
C SER A 118 0.49 -13.73 -17.56
N ASN A 119 0.51 -14.25 -16.32
CA ASN A 119 0.55 -15.70 -16.08
C ASN A 119 -0.77 -16.43 -16.35
N THR A 120 -1.91 -15.73 -16.41
CA THR A 120 -3.17 -16.32 -16.90
C THR A 120 -3.25 -16.46 -18.43
N HIS A 121 -2.28 -15.93 -19.17
CA HIS A 121 -2.24 -15.99 -20.63
C HIS A 121 -1.15 -16.91 -21.20
N VAL A 122 -0.44 -17.65 -20.33
CA VAL A 122 0.56 -18.65 -20.76
C VAL A 122 -0.13 -20.02 -20.87
N ASP A 123 -0.66 -20.22 -22.07
CA ASP A 123 -0.77 -21.46 -22.85
C ASP A 123 -1.43 -22.74 -22.26
N LEU A 124 -2.58 -23.10 -22.85
CA LEU A 124 -3.22 -24.43 -22.80
C LEU A 124 -3.04 -25.19 -24.13
N SER A 125 -1.97 -24.93 -24.89
CA SER A 125 -1.61 -25.73 -26.07
C SER A 125 -0.24 -26.37 -25.94
N LEU A 126 -0.24 -27.59 -25.40
CA LEU A 126 0.64 -28.70 -25.78
C LEU A 126 -0.17 -29.99 -25.72
#